data_AF-A0A6A7YZF7-F1
#
_entry.id   AF-A0A6A7YZF7-F1
#
_cell.length_a   1.000
_cell.length_b   1.000
_cell.length_c   1.000
_cell.angle_alpha   90.00
_cell.angle_beta   90.00
_cell.angle_gamma   90.00
#
_symmetry.space_group_name_H-M   'P 1'
#
loop_
_entity.id
_entity.type
_entity.pdbx_description
1 polymer ?
#
loop_
_entity_poly.entity_id
_entity_poly.type
_entity_poly.pdbx_seq_one_letter_code
_entity_poly.pdbx_strand_id
1 'polypeptide(L)'
;MNELRIVGRCVRSPIGCWSARHRCFQTRYEQVFSIALEVFGSRKKAQRWLVRSVAGVGRQTPCRVLCTPMGFTIIHDEIMRLDHGIRA
;
A
#
# COMPACT_ATOMS: atom_id res chain seq x y z
N MET A 1 13.32 16.84 16.01
CA MET A 1 13.90 15.50 15.72
C MET A 1 13.01 14.83 14.70
N ASN A 2 13.54 14.42 13.54
CA ASN A 2 12.77 13.64 12.57
C ASN A 2 12.74 12.19 13.07
N GLU A 3 11.58 11.72 13.52
CA GLU A 3 11.42 10.32 13.91
C GLU A 3 11.58 9.42 12.68
N LEU A 4 12.52 8.47 12.76
CA LEU A 4 12.65 7.41 11.77
C LEU A 4 11.49 6.43 11.94
N ARG A 5 10.39 6.64 11.20
CA ARG A 5 9.27 5.69 11.17
C ARG A 5 9.49 4.63 10.12
N ILE A 6 9.35 3.36 10.51
CA ILE A 6 9.30 2.24 9.57
C ILE A 6 7.99 2.36 8.81
N VAL A 7 8.08 2.86 7.58
CA VAL A 7 6.90 3.02 6.74
C VAL A 7 6.44 1.64 6.25
N GLY A 8 7.29 0.84 5.59
CA GLY A 8 6.98 -0.53 5.19
C GLY A 8 8.24 -1.31 4.90
N ARG A 9 8.16 -2.65 4.81
CA ARG A 9 9.36 -3.43 4.48
C ARG A 9 9.71 -3.17 3.01
N CYS A 10 10.89 -2.64 2.74
CA CYS A 10 11.55 -2.86 1.45
C CYS A 10 12.76 -3.74 1.71
N VAL A 11 12.65 -5.01 1.32
CA VAL A 11 13.80 -5.91 1.31
C VAL A 11 14.46 -5.76 -0.07
N ARG A 12 15.76 -5.54 -0.10
CA ARG A 12 16.53 -5.75 -1.33
C ARG A 12 16.58 -7.26 -1.57
N SER A 13 15.55 -7.80 -2.23
CA SER A 13 15.55 -9.21 -2.67
C SER A 13 16.76 -9.52 -3.57
N PRO A 14 17.14 -10.81 -3.72
CA PRO A 14 18.23 -11.23 -4.59
C PRO A 14 18.11 -10.62 -5.98
N ILE A 15 19.25 -10.42 -6.64
CA ILE A 15 19.34 -9.78 -7.96
C ILE A 15 18.60 -10.67 -8.97
N GLY A 16 17.33 -10.34 -9.23
CA GLY A 16 16.63 -10.69 -10.47
C GLY A 16 16.67 -9.51 -11.44
N CYS A 17 16.11 -9.66 -12.65
CA CYS A 17 16.10 -8.62 -13.70
C CYS A 17 15.34 -7.33 -13.33
N TRP A 18 14.71 -7.26 -12.16
CA TRP A 18 13.97 -6.09 -11.70
C TRP A 18 14.86 -5.10 -10.95
N SER A 19 14.64 -3.80 -11.17
CA SER A 19 15.31 -2.74 -10.42
C SER A 19 14.97 -2.79 -8.93
N ALA A 20 15.86 -2.27 -8.08
CA ALA A 20 15.62 -2.17 -6.64
C ALA A 20 14.30 -1.43 -6.30
N ARG A 21 13.94 -0.42 -7.11
CA ARG A 21 12.68 0.32 -6.99
C ARG A 21 11.47 -0.58 -7.19
N HIS A 22 11.49 -1.44 -8.22
CA HIS A 22 10.38 -2.35 -8.50
C HIS A 22 10.25 -3.41 -7.39
N ARG A 23 11.37 -3.95 -6.89
CA ARG A 23 11.36 -4.88 -5.76
C ARG A 23 10.77 -4.25 -4.49
N CYS A 24 11.15 -3.01 -4.17
CA CYS A 24 10.53 -2.28 -3.05
C CYS A 24 9.02 -2.08 -3.24
N PHE A 25 8.60 -1.70 -4.44
CA PHE A 25 7.19 -1.52 -4.77
C PHE A 25 6.41 -2.82 -4.54
N GLN A 26 6.94 -3.94 -5.05
CA GLN A 26 6.28 -5.23 -4.94
C GLN A 26 6.13 -5.67 -3.49
N THR A 27 7.15 -5.50 -2.65
CA THR A 27 7.04 -5.83 -1.22
C THR A 27 5.96 -4.99 -0.54
N ARG A 28 5.90 -3.67 -0.79
CA ARG A 28 4.84 -2.81 -0.24
C ARG A 28 3.46 -3.20 -0.74
N TYR A 29 3.35 -3.55 -2.02
CA TYR A 29 2.11 -4.01 -2.63
C TYR A 29 1.60 -5.29 -1.96
N GLU A 30 2.46 -6.29 -1.78
CA GLU A 30 2.10 -7.56 -1.14
C GLU A 30 1.63 -7.35 0.31
N GLN A 31 2.33 -6.48 1.07
CA GLN A 31 1.95 -6.14 2.43
C GLN A 31 0.57 -5.47 2.49
N VAL A 32 0.34 -4.43 1.68
CA VAL A 32 -0.97 -3.74 1.63
C VAL A 32 -2.05 -4.68 1.13
N PHE A 33 -1.76 -5.55 0.18
CA PHE A 33 -2.72 -6.50 -0.34
C PHE A 33 -3.17 -7.49 0.73
N SER A 34 -2.26 -7.98 1.57
CA SER A 34 -2.60 -8.82 2.72
C SER A 34 -3.57 -8.12 3.67
N ILE A 35 -3.27 -6.86 4.03
CA ILE A 35 -4.14 -6.06 4.90
C ILE A 35 -5.52 -5.84 4.23
N ALA A 36 -5.53 -5.52 2.93
CA ALA A 36 -6.76 -5.32 2.18
C ALA A 36 -7.61 -6.58 2.09
N LEU A 37 -6.99 -7.75 2.00
CA LEU A 37 -7.69 -9.03 2.04
C LEU A 37 -8.42 -9.23 3.37
N GLU A 38 -7.76 -8.91 4.49
CA GLU A 38 -8.34 -9.00 5.83
C GLU A 38 -9.49 -8.01 6.01
N VAL A 39 -9.26 -6.72 5.72
CA VAL A 39 -10.26 -5.65 5.90
C VAL A 39 -11.49 -5.83 5.00
N PHE A 40 -11.30 -6.20 3.72
CA PHE A 40 -12.42 -6.32 2.78
C PHE A 40 -13.05 -7.72 2.73
N GLY A 41 -12.43 -8.73 3.35
CA GLY A 41 -12.88 -10.12 3.39
C GLY A 41 -13.01 -10.80 2.03
N SER A 42 -12.45 -10.21 0.96
CA SER A 42 -12.57 -10.74 -0.40
C SER A 42 -11.43 -10.29 -1.29
N ARG A 43 -10.78 -11.26 -1.93
CA ARG A 43 -9.75 -11.04 -2.95
C ARG A 43 -10.18 -10.06 -4.04
N LYS A 44 -11.40 -10.24 -4.55
CA LYS A 44 -11.96 -9.38 -5.61
C LYS A 44 -12.16 -7.94 -5.12
N LYS A 45 -12.55 -7.74 -3.86
CA LYS A 45 -12.71 -6.40 -3.27
C LYS A 45 -11.35 -5.73 -3.03
N ALA A 46 -10.40 -6.46 -2.45
CA ALA A 46 -9.03 -5.98 -2.21
C ALA A 46 -8.33 -5.56 -3.51
N GLN A 47 -8.35 -6.41 -4.54
CA GLN A 47 -7.77 -6.09 -5.85
C GLN A 47 -8.44 -4.85 -6.47
N ARG A 48 -9.77 -4.78 -6.40
CA ARG A 48 -10.53 -3.65 -6.96
C ARG A 48 -10.21 -2.34 -6.22
N TRP A 49 -10.06 -2.39 -4.91
CA TRP A 49 -9.69 -1.22 -4.11
C TRP A 49 -8.30 -0.71 -4.48
N LEU A 50 -7.32 -1.61 -4.66
CA LEU A 50 -5.93 -1.25 -5.00
C LEU A 50 -5.77 -0.51 -6.34
N VAL A 51 -6.68 -0.75 -7.30
CA VAL A 51 -6.61 -0.18 -8.65
C VAL A 51 -7.63 0.92 -8.89
N ARG A 52 -8.59 1.13 -7.98
CA ARG A 52 -9.59 2.21 -8.09
C ARG A 52 -9.08 3.47 -7.42
N SER A 53 -9.48 4.62 -7.95
CA SER A 53 -9.23 5.92 -7.31
C SER A 53 -9.89 5.96 -5.94
N VAL A 54 -9.12 6.32 -4.91
CA VAL A 54 -9.59 6.45 -3.52
C VAL A 54 -9.56 7.93 -3.12
N ALA A 55 -10.68 8.43 -2.61
CA ALA A 55 -10.84 9.85 -2.29
C ALA A 55 -9.86 10.30 -1.19
N GLY A 56 -9.69 9.49 -0.14
CA GLY A 56 -8.81 9.79 1.00
C GLY A 56 -7.32 9.88 0.68
N VAL A 57 -6.90 9.56 -0.55
CA VAL A 57 -5.50 9.64 -1.01
C VAL A 57 -5.33 10.54 -2.22
N GLY A 58 -6.15 11.60 -2.28
CA GLY A 58 -6.09 12.61 -3.33
C GLY A 58 -6.55 12.10 -4.69
N ARG A 59 -7.54 11.19 -4.70
CA ARG A 59 -8.10 10.55 -5.92
C ARG A 59 -7.05 9.79 -6.75
N GLN A 60 -5.96 9.35 -6.13
CA GLN A 60 -5.00 8.44 -6.75
C GLN A 60 -5.40 6.98 -6.52
N THR A 61 -4.86 6.09 -7.34
CA THR A 61 -4.98 4.65 -7.11
C THR A 61 -3.95 4.23 -6.05
N PRO A 62 -4.32 3.36 -5.09
CA PRO A 62 -3.35 2.87 -4.10
C PRO A 62 -2.09 2.29 -4.72
N CYS A 63 -2.20 1.53 -5.82
CA CYS A 63 -1.04 0.99 -6.52
C CYS A 63 -0.06 2.07 -7.00
N ARG A 64 -0.54 3.23 -7.46
CA ARG A 64 0.33 4.34 -7.89
C ARG A 64 1.05 4.98 -6.71
N VAL A 65 0.35 5.14 -5.58
CA VAL A 65 0.89 5.77 -4.37
C VAL A 65 2.03 4.94 -3.78
N LEU A 66 1.91 3.61 -3.80
CA LEU A 66 2.92 2.66 -3.28
C LEU A 66 4.28 2.69 -3.99
N CYS A 67 4.40 3.37 -5.14
CA CYS A 67 5.66 3.59 -5.84
C CYS A 67 6.69 4.36 -5.00
N THR A 68 6.25 5.07 -3.95
CA THR A 68 7.11 5.84 -3.05
C THR A 68 7.21 5.16 -1.69
N PRO A 69 8.30 5.36 -0.91
CA PRO A 69 8.37 4.89 0.47
C PRO A 69 7.18 5.39 1.29
N MET A 70 6.96 6.71 1.34
CA MET A 70 5.87 7.33 2.12
C MET A 70 4.47 6.83 1.71
N GLY A 71 4.32 6.44 0.44
CA GLY A 71 3.06 5.93 -0.07
C GLY A 71 2.54 4.71 0.65
N PHE A 72 3.39 3.87 1.25
CA PHE A 72 2.88 2.77 2.08
C PHE A 72 2.14 3.31 3.31
N THR A 73 2.70 4.28 4.05
CA THR A 73 2.03 4.83 5.26
C THR A 73 0.70 5.45 4.88
N ILE A 74 0.66 6.22 3.79
CA ILE A 74 -0.58 6.85 3.31
C ILE A 74 -1.67 5.80 3.04
N ILE A 75 -1.31 4.71 2.36
CA ILE A 75 -2.24 3.65 1.98
C ILE A 75 -2.63 2.78 3.18
N HIS A 76 -1.69 2.50 4.08
CA HIS A 76 -1.94 1.81 5.33
C HIS A 76 -2.91 2.59 6.22
N ASP A 77 -2.67 3.88 6.40
CA ASP A 77 -3.53 4.71 7.25
C ASP A 77 -4.93 4.83 6.65
N GLU A 78 -5.04 4.98 5.33
CA GLU A 78 -6.35 5.00 4.66
C GLU A 78 -7.09 3.66 4.78
N ILE A 79 -6.41 2.51 4.65
CA ILE A 79 -7.09 1.22 4.77
C ILE A 79 -7.57 0.95 6.20
N MET A 80 -6.79 1.38 7.20
CA MET A 80 -7.19 1.30 8.62
C MET A 80 -8.37 2.22 8.92
N ARG A 81 -8.42 3.43 8.33
CA ARG A 81 -9.60 4.29 8.44
C ARG A 81 -10.86 3.60 7.91
N LEU A 82 -10.76 2.94 6.77
CA LEU A 82 -11.88 2.20 6.18
C LEU A 82 -12.31 1.00 7.04
N ASP A 83 -11.37 0.30 7.67
CA ASP A 83 -11.64 -0.79 8.63
C ASP A 83 -12.43 -0.29 9.85
N HIS A 84 -12.07 0.88 10.36
CA HIS A 84 -12.82 1.57 11.43
C HIS A 84 -14.10 2.28 10.94
N GLY A 85 -14.50 2.09 9.68
CA GLY A 85 -15.73 2.65 9.11
C GLY A 85 -15.65 4.14 8.73
N ILE A 86 -14.48 4.77 8.83
CA ILE A 86 -14.26 6.17 8.45
C ILE A 86 -14.10 6.25 6.94
N ARG A 87 -15.01 6.99 6.27
CA ARG A 87 -14.99 7.21 4.82
C ARG A 87 -14.64 8.66 4.52
N ALA A 88 -13.80 8.87 3.50
CA ALA A 88 -13.47 10.19 2.94
C ALA A 88 -14.44 10.60 1.83
#